data_AF-A0A7X6PBM9-F1
#
_entry.id   AF-A0A7X6PBM9-F1
#
_cell.length_a   1.000
_cell.length_b   1.000
_cell.length_c   1.000
_cell.angle_alpha   90.00
_cell.angle_beta   90.00
_cell.angle_gamma   90.00
#
_symmetry.space_group_name_H-M   'P 1'
#
loop_
_entity.id
_entity.type
_entity.pdbx_description
1 polymer ?
#
loop_
_entity_poly.entity_id
_entity_poly.type
_entity_poly.pdbx_seq_one_letter_code
_entity_poly.pdbx_strand_id
1 'polypeptide(L)'
;MRNISYAVLPVLIVMLAASCAPVYRCGEPRPAKTPLTWSKNLRNVVRERDIVCSELELREAENAGLKSDLTEMTKMHNEVRNQYNDQLAVNRELEEKYNTLIDNSLSRTEQLNQALMAKSDELDRKEKQLSEREETLKEMQK
;
A
#
# COMPACT_ATOMS: atom_id res chain seq x y z
N MET A 1 64.40 -14.63 -57.31
CA MET A 1 63.25 -15.00 -56.45
C MET A 1 63.51 -14.41 -55.07
N ARG A 2 62.71 -13.42 -54.64
CA ARG A 2 62.93 -12.71 -53.36
C ARG A 2 62.31 -13.54 -52.23
N ASN A 3 63.15 -14.04 -51.34
CA ASN A 3 62.73 -14.81 -50.17
C ASN A 3 62.00 -13.86 -49.21
N ILE A 4 60.67 -13.90 -49.21
CA ILE A 4 59.87 -13.12 -48.27
C ILE A 4 59.96 -13.84 -46.91
N SER A 5 60.57 -13.17 -45.94
CA SER A 5 60.80 -13.72 -44.61
C SER A 5 59.49 -13.79 -43.82
N TYR A 6 59.02 -15.01 -43.52
CA TYR A 6 57.77 -15.31 -42.81
C TYR A 6 57.70 -14.76 -41.36
N ALA A 7 58.82 -14.25 -40.83
CA ALA A 7 58.89 -13.60 -39.52
C ALA A 7 58.29 -12.18 -39.50
N VAL A 8 58.05 -11.56 -40.67
CA VAL A 8 57.52 -10.18 -40.75
C VAL A 8 56.00 -10.12 -40.53
N LEU A 9 55.28 -11.19 -40.87
CA LEU A 9 53.82 -11.29 -40.77
C LEU A 9 53.26 -11.15 -39.34
N PRO A 10 53.78 -11.87 -38.32
CA PRO A 10 53.28 -11.73 -36.95
C PRO A 10 53.59 -10.35 -36.33
N VAL A 11 54.73 -9.75 -36.69
CA VAL A 11 55.12 -8.41 -36.22
C VAL A 11 54.18 -7.34 -36.78
N LEU A 12 53.75 -7.49 -38.04
CA LEU A 12 52.77 -6.59 -38.66
C LEU A 12 51.39 -6.67 -37.99
N ILE A 13 50.95 -7.87 -37.60
CA ILE A 13 49.67 -8.10 -36.93
C ILE A 13 49.67 -7.49 -35.52
N VAL A 14 50.77 -7.60 -34.77
CA VAL A 14 50.90 -6.97 -33.45
C VAL A 14 50.91 -5.44 -33.54
N MET A 15 51.57 -4.87 -34.55
CA MET A 15 51.53 -3.42 -34.80
C MET A 15 50.13 -2.92 -35.18
N LEU A 16 49.37 -3.70 -35.96
CA LEU A 16 47.99 -3.37 -36.31
C LEU A 16 47.04 -3.49 -35.10
N ALA A 17 47.24 -4.48 -34.23
CA ALA A 17 46.47 -4.61 -32.98
C ALA A 17 46.72 -3.43 -32.01
N ALA A 18 47.94 -2.89 -31.99
CA ALA A 18 48.29 -1.69 -31.21
C ALA A 18 47.71 -0.38 -31.80
N SER A 19 47.23 -0.39 -33.04
CA SER A 19 46.66 0.80 -33.70
C SER A 19 45.20 1.06 -33.35
N CYS A 20 44.51 0.10 -32.71
CA CYS A 20 43.22 0.32 -32.08
C CYS A 20 43.42 1.03 -30.73
N ALA A 21 43.66 2.35 -30.77
CA ALA A 21 43.76 3.15 -29.56
C ALA A 21 42.44 3.07 -28.78
N PRO A 22 42.45 2.65 -27.50
CA PRO A 22 41.22 2.59 -26.71
C PRO A 22 40.69 4.01 -26.53
N VAL A 23 39.46 4.24 -26.99
CA VAL A 23 38.68 5.41 -26.60
C VAL A 23 38.16 5.14 -25.19
N TYR A 24 38.30 6.11 -24.28
CA TYR A 24 37.76 6.01 -22.92
C TYR A 24 36.28 5.64 -22.92
N ARG A 25 35.83 4.91 -21.91
CA ARG A 25 34.45 4.42 -21.78
C ARG A 25 33.54 5.46 -21.11
N CYS A 26 32.24 5.22 -21.17
CA CYS A 26 31.29 6.02 -20.40
C CYS A 26 31.51 5.77 -18.90
N GLY A 27 31.49 6.85 -18.10
CA GLY A 27 31.91 6.83 -16.71
C GLY A 27 33.41 6.99 -16.47
N GLU A 28 34.26 6.94 -17.52
CA GLU A 28 35.68 7.28 -17.39
C GLU A 28 35.91 8.79 -17.60
N PRO A 29 36.89 9.38 -16.89
CA PRO A 29 37.20 10.79 -17.06
C PRO A 29 37.68 11.08 -18.48
N ARG A 30 37.10 12.10 -19.11
CA ARG A 30 37.50 12.56 -20.43
C ARG A 30 38.98 12.96 -20.42
N PRO A 31 39.81 12.49 -21.37
CA PRO A 31 41.21 12.85 -21.43
C PRO A 31 41.38 14.35 -21.68
N ALA A 32 42.30 14.98 -20.94
CA ALA A 32 42.54 16.42 -20.97
C ALA A 32 42.96 16.96 -22.36
N LYS A 33 43.53 16.10 -23.21
CA LYS A 33 43.90 16.42 -24.59
C LYS A 33 43.35 15.36 -25.53
N THR A 34 42.77 15.79 -26.64
CA THR A 34 42.33 14.86 -27.70
C THR A 34 43.56 14.18 -28.31
N PRO A 35 43.61 12.85 -28.37
CA PRO A 35 44.74 12.14 -28.97
C PRO A 35 44.98 12.59 -30.42
N LEU A 36 46.25 12.79 -30.78
CA LEU A 36 46.64 13.21 -32.13
C LEU A 36 46.26 12.18 -33.21
N THR A 37 46.07 10.93 -32.80
CA THR A 37 45.67 9.79 -33.64
C THR A 37 44.18 9.81 -34.03
N TRP A 38 43.37 10.73 -33.49
CA TRP A 38 41.94 10.78 -33.77
C TRP A 38 41.62 11.56 -35.05
N SER A 39 40.87 10.92 -35.95
CA SER A 39 40.30 11.56 -37.13
C SER A 39 39.18 12.55 -36.75
N LYS A 40 38.78 13.43 -37.69
CA LYS A 40 37.63 14.34 -37.47
C LYS A 40 36.33 13.57 -37.19
N ASN A 41 36.09 12.49 -37.93
CA ASN A 41 34.91 11.65 -37.74
C ASN A 41 34.92 10.97 -36.37
N LEU A 42 36.07 10.45 -35.94
CA LEU A 42 36.20 9.85 -34.62
C LEU A 42 35.90 10.86 -33.50
N ARG A 43 36.40 12.10 -33.63
CA ARG A 43 36.09 13.18 -32.66
C ARG A 43 34.59 13.47 -32.56
N ASN A 44 33.86 13.46 -33.68
CA ASN A 44 32.42 13.70 -33.68
C ASN A 44 31.66 12.54 -33.03
N VAL A 45 31.98 11.30 -33.41
CA VAL A 45 31.36 10.09 -32.81
C VAL A 45 31.61 10.03 -31.30
N VAL A 46 32.82 10.36 -30.84
CA VAL A 46 33.12 10.40 -29.40
C VAL A 46 32.28 11.46 -28.69
N ARG A 47 32.10 12.64 -29.29
CA ARG A 47 31.26 13.70 -28.72
C ARG A 47 29.79 13.27 -28.64
N GLU A 48 29.25 12.69 -29.70
CA GLU A 48 27.86 12.19 -29.73
C GLU A 48 27.66 11.11 -28.67
N ARG A 49 28.59 10.17 -28.55
CA ARG A 49 28.57 9.15 -27.51
C ARG A 49 28.63 9.75 -26.11
N ASP A 50 29.48 10.75 -25.86
CA ASP A 50 29.55 11.38 -24.54
C ASP A 50 28.21 12.03 -24.15
N ILE A 51 27.52 12.65 -25.10
CA ILE A 51 26.17 13.20 -24.89
C ILE A 51 25.20 12.08 -24.53
N VAL A 52 25.18 11.00 -25.32
CA VAL A 52 24.30 9.84 -25.08
C VAL A 52 24.58 9.20 -23.73
N CYS A 53 25.84 9.11 -23.31
CA CYS A 53 26.19 8.53 -22.02
C CYS A 53 25.80 9.42 -20.84
N SER A 54 25.93 10.74 -20.97
CA SER A 54 25.41 11.67 -19.98
C SER A 54 23.88 11.60 -19.89
N GLU A 55 23.19 11.48 -21.02
CA GLU A 55 21.74 11.33 -21.04
C GLU A 55 21.30 9.99 -20.43
N LEU A 56 22.01 8.90 -20.74
CA LEU A 56 21.72 7.58 -20.18
C LEU A 56 21.85 7.58 -18.66
N GLU A 57 22.91 8.17 -18.10
CA GLU A 57 23.10 8.28 -16.65
C GLU A 57 21.94 9.05 -15.98
N LEU A 58 21.50 10.16 -16.59
CA LEU A 58 20.35 10.92 -16.10
C LEU A 58 19.07 10.10 -16.14
N ARG A 59 18.83 9.33 -17.21
CA ARG A 59 17.65 8.47 -17.36
C ARG A 59 17.68 7.28 -16.41
N GLU A 60 18.85 6.70 -16.15
CA GLU A 60 19.00 5.63 -15.16
C GLU A 60 18.73 6.14 -13.75
N ALA A 61 19.20 7.34 -13.40
CA ALA A 61 18.90 7.98 -12.14
C ALA A 61 17.39 8.31 -12.00
N GLU A 62 16.77 8.86 -13.05
CA GLU A 62 15.32 9.12 -13.09
C GLU A 62 14.51 7.82 -12.92
N ASN A 63 14.87 6.76 -13.64
CA ASN A 63 14.22 5.45 -13.52
C ASN A 63 14.38 4.84 -12.11
N ALA A 64 15.55 5.01 -11.49
CA ALA A 64 15.78 4.56 -10.12
C ALA A 64 14.90 5.35 -9.13
N GLY A 65 14.80 6.67 -9.30
CA GLY A 65 13.91 7.54 -8.52
C GLY A 65 12.45 7.12 -8.66
N LEU A 66 11.94 7.02 -9.90
CA LEU A 66 10.56 6.61 -10.19
C LEU A 66 10.23 5.23 -9.62
N LYS A 67 11.17 4.28 -9.65
CA LYS A 67 10.99 2.96 -9.05
C LYS A 67 10.89 3.01 -7.53
N SER A 68 11.68 3.88 -6.89
CA SER A 68 11.59 4.14 -5.45
C SER A 68 10.22 4.72 -5.09
N ASP A 69 9.80 5.77 -5.79
CA ASP A 69 8.52 6.45 -5.58
C ASP A 69 7.34 5.49 -5.76
N LEU A 70 7.38 4.65 -6.80
CA LEU A 70 6.34 3.65 -7.06
C LEU A 70 6.27 2.60 -5.94
N THR A 71 7.41 2.20 -5.40
CA THR A 71 7.48 1.25 -4.28
C THR A 71 6.89 1.87 -3.01
N GLU A 72 7.24 3.12 -2.71
CA GLU A 72 6.71 3.86 -1.57
C GLU A 72 5.20 4.08 -1.70
N MET A 73 4.74 4.52 -2.87
CA MET A 73 3.32 4.75 -3.13
C MET A 73 2.50 3.46 -3.05
N THR A 74 3.05 2.35 -3.53
CA THR A 74 2.41 1.02 -3.39
C THR A 74 2.31 0.62 -1.91
N LYS A 75 3.34 0.88 -1.12
CA LYS A 75 3.33 0.63 0.32
C LYS A 75 2.25 1.46 1.02
N MET A 76 2.21 2.77 0.77
CA MET A 76 1.20 3.67 1.35
C MET A 76 -0.21 3.26 0.95
N HIS A 77 -0.43 2.92 -0.32
CA HIS A 77 -1.73 2.44 -0.80
C HIS A 77 -2.16 1.17 -0.06
N ASN A 78 -1.25 0.22 0.14
CA ASN A 78 -1.55 -1.01 0.86
C ASN A 78 -1.86 -0.76 2.35
N GLU A 79 -1.15 0.17 2.98
CA GLU A 79 -1.40 0.57 4.37
C GLU A 79 -2.79 1.20 4.53
N VAL A 80 -3.13 2.18 3.70
CA VAL A 80 -4.46 2.83 3.71
C VAL A 80 -5.57 1.81 3.43
N ARG A 81 -5.37 0.91 2.47
CA ARG A 81 -6.33 -0.15 2.14
C ARG A 81 -6.55 -1.10 3.32
N ASN A 82 -5.49 -1.44 4.07
CA ASN A 82 -5.62 -2.30 5.24
C ASN A 82 -6.37 -1.57 6.36
N GLN A 83 -6.01 -0.32 6.66
CA GLN A 83 -6.74 0.50 7.64
C GLN A 83 -8.22 0.64 7.30
N TYR A 84 -8.55 0.83 6.03
CA TYR A 84 -9.93 0.89 5.57
C TYR A 84 -10.69 -0.42 5.84
N ASN A 85 -10.07 -1.57 5.55
CA ASN A 85 -10.67 -2.88 5.80
C ASN A 85 -10.87 -3.15 7.30
N ASP A 86 -9.91 -2.76 8.14
CA ASP A 86 -10.01 -2.88 9.58
C ASP A 86 -11.15 -2.01 10.13
N GLN A 87 -11.25 -0.76 9.66
CA GLN A 87 -12.35 0.14 10.03
C GLN A 87 -13.72 -0.40 9.59
N LEU A 88 -13.79 -1.00 8.40
CA LEU A 88 -15.02 -1.63 7.90
C LEU A 88 -15.44 -2.82 8.78
N ALA A 89 -14.48 -3.63 9.24
CA ALA A 89 -14.75 -4.73 10.16
C ALA A 89 -15.27 -4.22 11.51
N VAL A 90 -14.63 -3.20 12.08
CA VAL A 90 -15.06 -2.56 13.34
C VAL A 90 -16.46 -1.96 13.20
N ASN A 91 -16.76 -1.29 12.08
CA ASN A 91 -18.09 -0.72 11.85
C ASN A 91 -19.18 -1.78 11.80
N ARG A 92 -18.92 -2.94 11.16
CA ARG A 92 -19.87 -4.06 11.13
C ARG A 92 -20.09 -4.66 12.52
N GLU A 93 -19.02 -4.85 13.29
CA GLU A 93 -19.13 -5.34 14.67
C GLU A 93 -19.93 -4.37 15.54
N LEU A 94 -19.73 -3.07 15.37
CA LEU A 94 -20.46 -2.04 16.10
C LEU A 94 -21.95 -2.03 15.74
N GLU A 95 -22.27 -2.19 14.46
CA GLU A 95 -23.65 -2.31 13.97
C GLU A 95 -24.35 -3.54 14.55
N GLU A 96 -23.67 -4.69 14.58
CA GLU A 96 -24.20 -5.92 15.19
C GLU A 96 -24.46 -5.75 16.70
N LYS A 97 -23.50 -5.16 17.42
CA LYS A 97 -23.65 -4.83 18.85
C LYS A 97 -24.82 -3.89 19.10
N TYR A 98 -24.98 -2.88 18.25
CA TYR A 98 -26.07 -1.92 18.34
C TYR A 98 -27.43 -2.59 18.15
N ASN A 99 -27.57 -3.40 17.10
CA ASN A 99 -28.81 -4.13 16.83
C ASN A 99 -29.14 -5.09 17.97
N THR A 100 -28.14 -5.83 18.47
CA THR A 100 -28.29 -6.73 19.62
C THR A 100 -28.75 -5.96 20.87
N LEU A 101 -28.21 -4.77 21.12
CA LEU A 101 -28.61 -3.95 22.26
C LEU A 101 -30.06 -3.48 22.13
N ILE A 102 -30.47 -3.05 20.93
CA ILE A 102 -31.85 -2.66 20.65
C ILE A 102 -32.80 -3.82 20.91
N ASP A 103 -32.55 -4.98 20.32
CA ASP A 103 -33.42 -6.15 20.44
C ASP A 103 -33.59 -6.57 21.92
N ASN A 104 -32.48 -6.58 22.66
CA ASN A 104 -32.51 -6.85 24.10
C ASN A 104 -33.30 -5.79 24.88
N SER A 105 -33.15 -4.50 24.54
CA SER A 105 -33.87 -3.42 25.21
C SER A 105 -35.38 -3.48 24.96
N LEU A 106 -35.79 -3.79 23.72
CA LEU A 106 -37.18 -3.96 23.33
C LEU A 106 -37.78 -5.17 24.03
N SER A 107 -37.08 -6.30 24.02
CA SER A 107 -37.51 -7.53 24.70
C SER A 107 -37.70 -7.31 26.21
N ARG A 108 -36.75 -6.64 26.87
CA ARG A 108 -36.86 -6.33 28.31
C ARG A 108 -38.01 -5.37 28.60
N THR A 109 -38.21 -4.36 27.75
CA THR A 109 -39.31 -3.41 27.91
C THR A 109 -40.67 -4.10 27.78
N GLU A 110 -40.81 -5.01 26.81
CA GLU A 110 -42.02 -5.80 26.63
C GLU A 110 -42.29 -6.71 27.84
N GLN A 111 -41.27 -7.42 28.33
CA GLN A 111 -41.38 -8.24 29.54
C GLN A 111 -41.79 -7.44 30.77
N LEU A 112 -41.23 -6.24 30.96
CA LEU A 112 -41.59 -5.35 32.06
C LEU A 112 -43.02 -4.83 31.92
N ASN A 113 -43.45 -4.44 30.73
CA ASN A 113 -44.82 -4.00 30.49
C ASN A 113 -45.82 -5.11 30.78
N GLN A 114 -45.55 -6.33 30.31
CA GLN A 114 -46.41 -7.49 30.61
C GLN A 114 -46.46 -7.81 32.11
N ALA A 115 -45.32 -7.75 32.80
CA ALA A 115 -45.27 -7.95 34.25
C ALA A 115 -46.05 -6.86 35.02
N LEU A 116 -45.95 -5.60 34.58
CA LEU A 116 -46.69 -4.48 35.16
C LEU A 116 -48.20 -4.63 34.95
N MET A 117 -48.64 -5.01 33.75
CA MET A 117 -50.05 -5.27 33.46
C MET A 117 -50.60 -6.41 34.33
N ALA A 118 -49.89 -7.54 34.40
CA ALA A 118 -50.30 -8.67 35.23
C ALA A 118 -50.38 -8.30 36.72
N LYS A 119 -49.46 -7.44 37.20
CA LYS A 119 -49.49 -6.94 38.58
C LYS A 119 -50.61 -5.95 38.83
N SER A 120 -50.92 -5.09 37.87
CA SER A 120 -52.08 -4.19 37.93
C SER A 120 -53.37 -5.00 38.04
N ASP A 121 -53.57 -5.99 37.18
CA ASP A 121 -54.75 -6.86 37.19
C ASP A 121 -54.86 -7.65 38.51
N GLU A 122 -53.72 -8.12 39.06
CA GLU A 122 -53.68 -8.81 40.35
C GLU A 122 -54.11 -7.88 41.50
N LEU A 123 -53.66 -6.63 41.50
CA LEU A 123 -54.02 -5.63 42.51
C LEU A 123 -55.51 -5.28 42.42
N ASP A 124 -56.03 -5.00 41.23
CA ASP A 124 -57.46 -4.70 41.02
C ASP A 124 -58.36 -5.83 41.54
N ARG A 125 -57.96 -7.09 41.34
CA ARG A 125 -58.70 -8.25 41.86
C ARG A 125 -58.62 -8.33 43.38
N LYS A 126 -57.46 -8.05 43.98
CA LYS A 126 -57.30 -8.04 45.44
C LYS A 126 -58.08 -6.90 46.08
N GLU A 127 -58.10 -5.72 45.49
CA GLU A 127 -58.89 -4.59 45.96
C GLU A 127 -60.38 -4.91 45.96
N LYS A 128 -60.90 -5.54 44.90
CA LYS A 128 -62.30 -6.02 44.86
C LYS A 128 -62.59 -7.02 45.98
N GLN A 129 -61.72 -8.02 46.16
CA GLN A 129 -61.89 -9.01 47.24
C GLN A 129 -61.84 -8.38 48.64
N LEU A 130 -60.99 -7.37 48.85
CA LEU A 130 -60.95 -6.63 50.11
C LEU A 130 -62.22 -5.82 50.32
N SER A 131 -62.70 -5.12 49.30
CA SER A 131 -63.96 -4.37 49.35
C SER A 131 -65.15 -5.28 49.71
N GLU A 132 -65.25 -6.46 49.09
CA GLU A 132 -66.29 -7.45 49.40
C GLU A 132 -66.19 -7.96 50.85
N ARG A 133 -64.97 -8.20 51.34
CA ARG A 133 -64.74 -8.60 52.75
C ARG A 133 -65.09 -7.49 53.74
N GLU A 134 -64.79 -6.25 53.41
CA GLU A 134 -65.17 -5.11 54.25
C GLU A 134 -66.68 -4.94 54.32
N GLU A 135 -67.40 -5.15 53.22
CA GLU A 135 -68.86 -5.10 53.19
C GLU A 135 -69.48 -6.20 54.03
N THR A 136 -69.05 -7.46 53.84
CA THR A 136 -69.54 -8.59 54.65
C THR A 136 -69.24 -8.45 56.14
N LEU A 137 -68.08 -7.92 56.53
CA LEU A 137 -67.78 -7.63 57.93
C LEU A 137 -68.70 -6.55 58.52
N LYS A 138 -69.04 -5.52 57.74
CA LYS A 138 -70.01 -4.49 58.16
C LYS A 138 -71.40 -5.06 58.36
N GLU A 139 -71.82 -6.02 57.52
CA GLU A 139 -73.10 -6.70 57.66
C GLU A 139 -73.16 -7.57 58.92
N MET A 140 -72.08 -8.29 59.26
CA MET A 140 -72.02 -9.12 60.47
C MET A 140 -71.99 -8.31 61.79
N GLN A 141 -71.66 -7.03 61.73
CA GLN A 141 -71.61 -6.13 62.89
C GLN A 141 -72.94 -5.41 63.15
N LYS A 142 -73.94 -5.57 62.27
CA LYS A 142 -75.32 -5.08 62.46
C LYS A 142 -76.19 -6.13 63.15
#